data_AF-A0A0N1M071-F1
#
_entry.id   AF-A0A0N1M071-F1
#
_cell.length_a   1.000
_cell.length_b   1.000
_cell.length_c   1.000
_cell.angle_alpha   90.00
_cell.angle_beta   90.00
_cell.angle_gamma   90.00
#
_symmetry.space_group_name_H-M   'P 1'
#
loop_
_entity.id
_entity.type
_entity.pdbx_description
1 polymer ?
#
loop_
_entity_poly.entity_id
_entity_poly.type
_entity_poly.pdbx_seq_one_letter_code
_entity_poly.pdbx_strand_id
1 'polypeptide(L)'
;MEEGKLFKQLRQARGFTLAHLSDDLNSRSFISKFETGASNISLHRLEHLLGKINVSFEEFLYLRALDQGTAHFEHVLYTPMYLTSVFIEQLDRVLTINKDAYSSAESMQRGIRQITALKKEIADKQDSTFILLYADSIQHTFKVNLEGDVAQTQTEAQTQREHFFETYRIRTRPVVSYLLKVDDWGVYEVLLFRYFQFLFPIDTSHRLLKTAISRTQKESGLAVMREVQLDLLFSTFSTFINFRHFEWAKEALDLAEEILFDRGDLMNSANLLCYQGWYWYILGDIEKGIQKFDQGLSVFRILKQPKQVSLWEMMLKSVKKNALDPNRYLVFR
;
A
#
# COMPACT_ATOMS: atom_id res chain seq x y z
N MET A 1 0.44 16.94 19.71
CA MET A 1 0.39 18.38 20.08
C MET A 1 -0.91 19.01 19.53
N GLU A 2 -1.48 20.02 20.21
CA GLU A 2 -2.60 20.80 19.66
C GLU A 2 -2.12 21.71 18.52
N GLU A 3 -2.89 21.83 17.45
CA GLU A 3 -2.52 22.51 16.19
C GLU A 3 -1.97 23.93 16.39
N GLY A 4 -2.50 24.66 17.38
CA GLY A 4 -2.03 25.98 17.74
C GLY A 4 -0.60 26.02 18.27
N LYS A 5 -0.19 24.99 19.03
CA LYS A 5 1.19 24.90 19.55
C LYS A 5 2.18 24.64 18.41
N LEU A 6 1.81 23.80 17.43
CA LEU A 6 2.63 23.58 16.23
C LEU A 6 2.76 24.87 15.43
N PHE A 7 1.65 25.56 15.17
CA PHE A 7 1.67 26.83 14.47
C PHE A 7 2.54 27.87 15.17
N LYS A 8 2.44 27.99 16.50
CA LYS A 8 3.29 28.88 17.31
C LYS A 8 4.77 28.60 17.10
N GLN A 9 5.18 27.34 17.15
CA GLN A 9 6.57 26.93 16.93
C GLN A 9 7.04 27.35 15.53
N LEU A 10 6.25 27.06 14.49
CA LEU A 10 6.58 27.40 13.11
C LEU A 10 6.68 28.91 12.88
N ARG A 11 5.76 29.68 13.47
CA ARG A 11 5.76 31.14 13.41
C ARG A 11 7.01 31.73 14.07
N GLN A 12 7.31 31.29 15.29
CA GLN A 12 8.46 31.80 16.06
C GLN A 12 9.79 31.45 15.40
N ALA A 13 9.93 30.23 14.88
CA ALA A 13 11.12 29.79 14.14
C ALA A 13 11.41 30.64 12.90
N ARG A 14 10.36 31.21 12.27
CA ARG A 14 10.46 32.09 11.10
C ARG A 14 10.51 33.59 11.44
N GLY A 15 10.55 33.94 12.74
CA GLY A 15 10.69 35.33 13.19
C GLY A 15 9.42 36.19 13.05
N PHE A 16 8.27 35.61 12.76
CA PHE A 16 7.03 36.37 12.61
C PHE A 16 6.40 36.71 13.96
N THR A 17 5.99 37.96 14.15
CA THR A 17 5.26 38.39 15.35
C THR A 17 3.75 38.22 15.16
N LEU A 18 2.98 38.15 16.25
CA LEU A 18 1.52 38.11 16.16
C LEU A 18 0.94 39.37 15.50
N ALA A 19 1.59 40.52 15.69
CA ALA A 19 1.17 41.78 15.06
C ALA A 19 1.37 41.76 13.54
N HIS A 20 2.45 41.13 13.07
CA HIS A 20 2.69 40.97 11.64
C HIS A 20 1.65 40.06 10.97
N LEU A 21 1.20 39.00 11.66
CA LEU A 21 0.22 38.07 11.11
C LEU A 21 -1.22 38.52 11.26
N SER A 22 -1.52 39.46 12.16
CA SER A 22 -2.89 39.87 12.42
C SER A 22 -3.51 40.69 11.28
N ASP A 23 -4.79 40.46 11.02
CA ASP A 23 -5.62 41.22 10.08
C ASP A 23 -7.11 41.06 10.42
N ASP A 24 -7.99 41.49 9.51
CA ASP A 24 -9.44 41.41 9.65
C ASP A 24 -9.96 39.96 9.80
N LEU A 25 -9.24 38.99 9.25
CA LEU A 25 -9.62 37.58 9.31
C LEU A 25 -9.15 36.94 10.64
N ASN A 26 -7.94 37.26 11.07
CA ASN A 26 -7.31 36.72 12.26
C ASN A 26 -6.72 37.85 13.13
N SER A 27 -7.48 38.30 14.13
CA SER A 27 -6.99 39.32 15.07
C SER A 27 -5.83 38.81 15.92
N ARG A 28 -4.97 39.72 16.40
CA ARG A 28 -3.84 39.38 17.28
C ARG A 28 -4.27 38.56 18.51
N SER A 29 -5.41 38.91 19.11
CA SER A 29 -5.96 38.20 20.28
C SER A 29 -6.46 36.80 19.91
N PHE A 30 -7.06 36.64 18.72
CA PHE A 30 -7.48 35.35 18.21
C PHE A 30 -6.28 34.41 17.97
N ILE A 31 -5.26 34.89 17.25
CA ILE A 31 -4.04 34.09 16.99
C ILE A 31 -3.40 33.66 18.31
N SER A 32 -3.30 34.58 19.29
CA SER A 32 -2.76 34.23 20.62
C SER A 32 -3.56 33.14 21.32
N LYS A 33 -4.90 33.18 21.26
CA LYS A 33 -5.76 32.15 21.89
C LYS A 33 -5.62 30.82 21.17
N PHE A 34 -5.56 30.83 19.84
CA PHE A 34 -5.31 29.63 19.05
C PHE A 34 -3.98 28.98 19.45
N GLU A 35 -2.89 29.76 19.48
CA GLU A 35 -1.56 29.27 19.84
C GLU A 35 -1.44 28.65 21.23
N THR A 36 -2.31 29.04 22.16
CA THR A 36 -2.33 28.50 23.53
C THR A 36 -3.37 27.39 23.73
N GLY A 37 -4.08 26.97 22.68
CA GLY A 37 -5.17 25.98 22.79
C GLY A 37 -6.47 26.52 23.38
N ALA A 38 -6.56 27.83 23.60
CA ALA A 38 -7.75 28.48 24.18
C ALA A 38 -8.85 28.77 23.14
N SER A 39 -8.58 28.54 21.86
CA SER A 39 -9.57 28.64 20.78
C SER A 39 -9.23 27.65 19.68
N ASN A 40 -10.27 27.01 19.14
CA ASN A 40 -10.17 26.30 17.86
C ASN A 40 -10.06 27.31 16.70
N ILE A 41 -9.57 26.84 15.56
CA ILE A 41 -9.49 27.61 14.32
C ILE A 41 -10.22 26.86 13.20
N SER A 42 -10.87 27.59 12.31
CA SER A 42 -11.43 27.00 11.08
C SER A 42 -10.33 26.76 10.05
N LEU A 43 -10.49 25.76 9.18
CA LEU A 43 -9.56 25.44 8.08
C LEU A 43 -9.11 26.68 7.29
N HIS A 44 -10.06 27.46 6.75
CA HIS A 44 -9.78 28.66 5.95
C HIS A 44 -8.88 29.69 6.68
N ARG A 45 -9.09 29.87 7.98
CA ARG A 45 -8.28 30.79 8.79
C ARG A 45 -6.87 30.25 9.03
N LEU A 46 -6.74 28.94 9.21
CA LEU A 46 -5.45 28.28 9.39
C LEU A 46 -4.64 28.33 8.09
N GLU A 47 -5.24 27.98 6.95
CA GLU A 47 -4.61 28.06 5.63
C GLU A 47 -4.09 29.49 5.36
N HIS A 48 -4.89 30.50 5.68
CA HIS A 48 -4.47 31.89 5.57
C HIS A 48 -3.26 32.24 6.43
N LEU A 49 -3.25 31.81 7.70
CA LEU A 49 -2.11 32.03 8.60
C LEU A 49 -0.85 31.29 8.15
N LEU A 50 -0.99 30.06 7.65
CA LEU A 50 0.12 29.27 7.09
C LEU A 50 0.69 29.93 5.84
N GLY A 51 -0.17 30.44 4.95
CA GLY A 51 0.22 31.22 3.78
C GLY A 51 1.04 32.46 4.14
N LYS A 52 0.65 33.19 5.21
CA LYS A 52 1.42 34.35 5.69
C LYS A 52 2.83 34.02 6.17
N ILE A 53 3.08 32.78 6.60
CA ILE A 53 4.41 32.32 7.04
C ILE A 53 5.11 31.44 6.00
N ASN A 54 4.57 31.35 4.78
CA ASN A 54 5.05 30.49 3.69
C ASN A 54 5.22 29.02 4.12
N VAL A 55 4.24 28.49 4.86
CA VAL A 55 4.13 27.05 5.17
C VAL A 55 2.97 26.49 4.34
N SER A 56 3.23 25.44 3.59
CA SER A 56 2.17 24.73 2.86
C SER A 56 1.27 23.95 3.84
N PHE A 57 0.03 23.68 3.44
CA PHE A 57 -0.87 22.90 4.28
C PHE A 57 -0.35 21.46 4.44
N GLU A 58 0.24 20.91 3.39
CA GLU A 58 0.88 19.59 3.36
C GLU A 58 2.05 19.49 4.34
N GLU A 59 2.96 20.49 4.36
CA GLU A 59 4.07 20.56 5.32
C GLU A 59 3.52 20.60 6.75
N PHE A 60 2.50 21.43 7.01
CA PHE A 60 1.90 21.53 8.33
C PHE A 60 1.30 20.20 8.80
N LEU A 61 0.54 19.53 7.93
CA LEU A 61 -0.05 18.22 8.22
C LEU A 61 1.03 17.16 8.47
N TYR A 62 2.08 17.13 7.66
CA TYR A 62 3.22 16.23 7.83
C TYR A 62 3.90 16.44 9.19
N LEU A 63 4.19 17.68 9.56
CA LEU A 63 4.80 18.02 10.87
C LEU A 63 3.87 17.69 12.04
N ARG A 64 2.56 17.84 11.87
CA ARG A 64 1.55 17.44 12.86
C ARG A 64 1.57 15.94 13.08
N ALA A 65 1.65 15.15 12.02
CA ALA A 65 1.71 13.69 12.12
C ALA A 65 3.05 13.21 12.70
N LEU A 66 4.17 13.85 12.33
CA LEU A 66 5.48 13.60 12.94
C LEU A 66 5.46 13.73 14.45
N ASP A 67 4.87 14.82 14.97
CA ASP A 67 4.74 15.04 16.41
C ASP A 67 3.83 14.00 17.10
N GLN A 68 2.85 13.44 16.37
CA GLN A 68 1.98 12.38 16.86
C GLN A 68 2.60 10.97 16.74
N GLY A 69 3.81 10.85 16.20
CA GLY A 69 4.49 9.56 15.98
C GLY A 69 3.93 8.75 14.81
N THR A 70 3.13 9.35 13.92
CA THR A 70 2.47 8.71 12.77
C THR A 70 3.10 9.10 11.43
N ALA A 71 4.35 9.58 11.45
CA ALA A 71 5.02 10.27 10.35
C ALA A 71 5.09 9.53 9.01
N HIS A 72 5.19 8.20 9.04
CA HIS A 72 5.47 7.38 7.88
C HIS A 72 4.77 6.03 7.98
N PHE A 73 3.96 5.69 6.98
CA PHE A 73 3.48 4.34 6.77
C PHE A 73 4.51 3.61 5.90
N GLU A 74 5.37 2.83 6.55
CA GLU A 74 6.49 2.13 5.90
C GLU A 74 6.03 0.88 5.14
N HIS A 75 4.79 0.41 5.36
CA HIS A 75 4.34 -0.89 4.87
C HIS A 75 3.20 -0.81 3.85
N VAL A 76 2.58 0.36 3.69
CA VAL A 76 1.47 0.58 2.75
C VAL A 76 1.95 0.78 1.32
N LEU A 77 3.10 1.43 1.13
CA LEU A 77 3.70 1.69 -0.19
C LEU A 77 5.15 1.23 -0.20
N TYR A 78 5.70 0.88 -1.37
CA TYR A 78 7.14 0.59 -1.47
C TYR A 78 8.00 1.81 -1.17
N THR A 79 7.54 3.00 -1.56
CA THR A 79 8.17 4.28 -1.24
C THR A 79 7.37 4.94 -0.11
N PRO A 80 7.97 5.18 1.08
CA PRO A 80 7.26 5.83 2.17
C PRO A 80 6.78 7.22 1.75
N MET A 81 5.47 7.45 1.83
CA MET A 81 4.86 8.74 1.53
C MET A 81 3.93 9.16 2.67
N TYR A 82 3.81 10.48 2.85
CA TYR A 82 2.87 11.02 3.81
C TYR A 82 1.44 10.86 3.29
N LEU A 83 0.68 9.96 3.91
CA LEU A 83 -0.70 9.64 3.56
C LEU A 83 -1.50 9.31 4.81
N THR A 84 -2.19 10.29 5.41
CA THR A 84 -2.93 10.03 6.65
C THR A 84 -4.42 9.80 6.41
N SER A 85 -4.91 8.64 6.81
CA SER A 85 -6.32 8.39 7.07
C SER A 85 -6.45 7.26 8.09
N VAL A 86 -7.61 7.13 8.73
CA VAL A 86 -7.89 6.02 9.67
C VAL A 86 -7.67 4.68 9.00
N PHE A 87 -8.13 4.52 7.75
CA PHE A 87 -7.93 3.29 6.99
C PHE A 87 -6.45 2.97 6.75
N ILE A 88 -5.66 3.96 6.31
CA ILE A 88 -4.23 3.77 6.00
C ILE A 88 -3.45 3.40 7.27
N GLU A 89 -3.74 4.05 8.40
CA GLU A 89 -3.14 3.71 9.69
C GLU A 89 -3.44 2.27 10.09
N GLN A 90 -4.70 1.86 10.01
CA GLN A 90 -5.10 0.51 10.38
C GLN A 90 -4.54 -0.53 9.40
N LEU A 91 -4.46 -0.20 8.11
CA LEU A 91 -3.87 -1.03 7.08
C LEU A 91 -2.38 -1.24 7.32
N ASP A 92 -1.61 -0.19 7.57
CA ASP A 92 -0.19 -0.28 7.89
C ASP A 92 0.05 -1.24 9.05
N ARG A 93 -0.74 -1.11 10.14
CA ARG A 93 -0.66 -2.01 11.29
C ARG A 93 -0.92 -3.48 10.94
N VAL A 94 -1.90 -3.77 10.08
CA VAL A 94 -2.15 -5.14 9.59
C VAL A 94 -0.95 -5.65 8.78
N LEU A 95 -0.37 -4.80 7.92
CA LEU A 95 0.74 -5.18 7.04
C LEU A 95 2.05 -5.38 7.81
N THR A 96 2.31 -4.60 8.86
CA THR A 96 3.42 -4.81 9.78
C THR A 96 3.36 -6.20 10.41
N ILE A 97 2.18 -6.58 10.93
CA ILE A 97 1.98 -7.91 11.50
C ILE A 97 2.16 -8.99 10.44
N ASN A 98 1.65 -8.77 9.23
CA ASN A 98 1.78 -9.71 8.12
C ASN A 98 3.25 -9.96 7.72
N LYS A 99 4.05 -8.90 7.66
CA LYS A 99 5.48 -8.98 7.33
C LYS A 99 6.26 -9.86 8.31
N ASP A 100 5.98 -9.74 9.61
CA ASP A 100 6.74 -10.42 10.65
C ASP A 100 6.30 -11.89 10.87
N ALA A 101 5.09 -12.25 10.42
CA ALA A 101 4.46 -13.54 10.67
C ALA A 101 5.15 -14.74 9.99
N TYR A 102 5.82 -14.54 8.84
CA TYR A 102 6.32 -15.65 8.00
C TYR A 102 7.74 -16.14 8.35
N SER A 103 8.32 -15.67 9.45
CA SER A 103 9.67 -16.08 9.88
C SER A 103 9.72 -17.46 10.56
N SER A 104 8.63 -17.88 11.23
CA SER A 104 8.50 -19.20 11.85
C SER A 104 7.03 -19.50 12.18
N ALA A 105 6.71 -20.76 12.48
CA ALA A 105 5.37 -21.13 12.97
C ALA A 105 4.98 -20.35 14.25
N GLU A 106 5.93 -20.10 15.15
CA GLU A 106 5.71 -19.32 16.35
C GLU A 106 5.40 -17.85 16.03
N SER A 107 6.14 -17.25 15.08
CA SER A 107 5.85 -15.90 14.58
C SER A 107 4.46 -15.81 13.96
N MET A 108 4.04 -16.83 13.22
CA MET A 108 2.72 -16.86 12.60
C MET A 108 1.60 -16.96 13.65
N GLN A 109 1.79 -17.78 14.70
CA GLN A 109 0.88 -17.82 15.84
C GLN A 109 0.83 -16.49 16.62
N ARG A 110 1.96 -15.78 16.76
CA ARG A 110 1.98 -14.41 17.30
C ARG A 110 1.16 -13.47 16.42
N GLY A 111 1.34 -13.53 15.10
CA GLY A 111 0.58 -12.75 14.14
C GLY A 111 -0.94 -12.95 14.27
N ILE A 112 -1.40 -14.20 14.44
CA ILE A 112 -2.83 -14.50 14.70
C ILE A 112 -3.33 -13.76 15.94
N ARG A 113 -2.58 -13.80 17.06
CA ARG A 113 -2.97 -13.11 18.31
C ARG A 113 -2.99 -11.59 18.14
N GLN A 114 -1.98 -11.03 17.47
CA GLN A 114 -1.90 -9.59 17.21
C GLN A 114 -3.06 -9.10 16.34
N ILE A 115 -3.42 -9.83 15.28
CA ILE A 115 -4.58 -9.47 14.45
C ILE A 115 -5.89 -9.59 15.25
N THR A 116 -6.07 -10.59 16.11
CA THR A 116 -7.25 -10.68 16.99
C THR A 116 -7.39 -9.43 17.87
N ALA A 117 -6.29 -9.02 18.52
CA ALA A 117 -6.29 -7.84 19.37
C ALA A 117 -6.57 -6.56 18.57
N LEU A 118 -5.94 -6.41 17.41
CA LEU A 118 -6.14 -5.27 16.51
C LEU A 118 -7.60 -5.17 16.04
N LYS A 119 -8.20 -6.28 15.60
CA LYS A 119 -9.62 -6.32 15.19
C LYS A 119 -10.55 -5.87 16.31
N LYS A 120 -10.27 -6.24 17.56
CA LYS A 120 -11.05 -5.77 18.72
C LYS A 120 -10.90 -4.27 18.95
N GLU A 121 -9.69 -3.74 18.81
CA GLU A 121 -9.43 -2.30 18.98
C GLU A 121 -10.12 -1.44 17.91
N ILE A 122 -10.10 -1.90 16.65
CA ILE A 122 -10.66 -1.12 15.54
C ILE A 122 -12.18 -1.28 15.38
N ALA A 123 -12.78 -2.33 15.96
CA ALA A 123 -14.22 -2.56 15.89
C ALA A 123 -15.06 -1.43 16.51
N ASP A 124 -14.49 -0.71 17.48
CA ASP A 124 -15.16 0.39 18.18
C ASP A 124 -14.95 1.76 17.50
N LYS A 125 -14.16 1.82 16.41
CA LYS A 125 -13.86 3.04 15.66
C LYS A 125 -14.80 3.17 14.44
N GLN A 126 -14.90 4.38 13.88
CA GLN A 126 -15.65 4.73 12.65
C GLN A 126 -15.57 3.64 11.56
N ASP A 127 -16.58 3.53 10.68
CA ASP A 127 -16.77 2.49 9.64
C ASP A 127 -15.47 1.79 9.19
N SER A 128 -15.09 0.75 9.95
CA SER A 128 -13.87 -0.03 9.78
C SER A 128 -14.17 -1.35 9.04
N THR A 129 -15.29 -1.41 8.32
CA THR A 129 -15.84 -2.66 7.76
C THR A 129 -14.85 -3.35 6.82
N PHE A 130 -14.25 -2.62 5.88
CA PHE A 130 -13.30 -3.21 4.93
C PHE A 130 -11.98 -3.58 5.59
N ILE A 131 -11.44 -2.77 6.49
CA ILE A 131 -10.18 -3.12 7.15
C ILE A 131 -10.36 -4.34 8.07
N LEU A 132 -11.50 -4.48 8.75
CA LEU A 132 -11.83 -5.66 9.56
C LEU A 132 -11.90 -6.92 8.69
N LEU A 133 -12.48 -6.80 7.49
CA LEU A 133 -12.52 -7.90 6.53
C LEU A 133 -11.13 -8.28 6.02
N TYR A 134 -10.27 -7.29 5.74
CA TYR A 134 -8.89 -7.53 5.32
C TYR A 134 -8.08 -8.21 6.42
N ALA A 135 -8.11 -7.65 7.63
CA ALA A 135 -7.44 -8.24 8.80
C ALA A 135 -7.91 -9.68 9.05
N ASP A 136 -9.20 -9.94 8.90
CA ASP A 136 -9.74 -11.30 9.02
C ASP A 136 -9.18 -12.25 7.96
N SER A 137 -9.07 -11.81 6.70
CA SER A 137 -8.44 -12.63 5.64
C SER A 137 -6.98 -12.97 5.94
N ILE A 138 -6.20 -11.99 6.40
CA ILE A 138 -4.79 -12.18 6.77
C ILE A 138 -4.67 -13.19 7.94
N GLN A 139 -5.49 -13.04 8.97
CA GLN A 139 -5.51 -14.00 10.08
C GLN A 139 -5.85 -15.42 9.63
N HIS A 140 -6.80 -15.57 8.70
CA HIS A 140 -7.17 -16.88 8.18
C HIS A 140 -6.08 -17.46 7.29
N THR A 141 -5.38 -16.64 6.49
CA THR A 141 -4.19 -17.06 5.74
C THR A 141 -3.11 -17.63 6.65
N PHE A 142 -2.88 -17.02 7.82
CA PHE A 142 -1.94 -17.59 8.81
C PHE A 142 -2.37 -18.97 9.30
N LYS A 143 -3.67 -19.16 9.58
CA LYS A 143 -4.20 -20.46 10.03
C LYS A 143 -4.04 -21.53 8.94
N VAL A 144 -4.45 -21.22 7.71
CA VAL A 144 -4.33 -22.12 6.56
C VAL A 144 -2.88 -22.51 6.30
N ASN A 145 -1.94 -21.57 6.44
CA ASN A 145 -0.52 -21.88 6.25
C ASN A 145 0.04 -22.76 7.38
N LEU A 146 -0.34 -22.51 8.63
CA LEU A 146 0.05 -23.37 9.76
C LEU A 146 -0.53 -24.79 9.63
N GLU A 147 -1.79 -24.91 9.19
CA GLU A 147 -2.46 -26.19 8.99
C GLU A 147 -1.92 -26.94 7.76
N GLY A 148 -1.61 -26.20 6.68
CA GLY A 148 -1.04 -26.74 5.45
C GLY A 148 0.37 -27.30 5.62
N ASP A 149 1.17 -26.77 6.56
CA ASP A 149 2.47 -27.34 6.94
C ASP A 149 2.34 -28.70 7.67
N VAL A 150 1.17 -28.99 8.24
CA VAL A 150 0.87 -30.23 8.99
C VAL A 150 -0.04 -31.19 8.19
N ALA A 151 -0.52 -30.78 7.01
CA ALA A 151 -1.38 -31.60 6.16
C ALA A 151 -0.69 -32.91 5.76
N GLN A 152 -1.42 -34.03 5.85
CA GLN A 152 -0.85 -35.36 5.62
C GLN A 152 -0.70 -35.65 4.12
N THR A 153 -1.50 -35.00 3.29
CA THR A 153 -1.47 -35.15 1.82
C THR A 153 -1.52 -33.81 1.09
N GLN A 154 -1.00 -33.79 -0.14
CA GLN A 154 -1.05 -32.61 -1.01
C GLN A 154 -2.50 -32.21 -1.36
N THR A 155 -3.39 -33.20 -1.50
CA THR A 155 -4.81 -33.01 -1.80
C THR A 155 -5.56 -32.28 -0.68
N GLU A 156 -5.25 -32.58 0.58
CA GLU A 156 -5.84 -31.90 1.74
C GLU A 156 -5.45 -30.42 1.78
N ALA A 157 -4.15 -30.11 1.63
CA ALA A 157 -3.66 -28.74 1.61
C ALA A 157 -4.24 -27.93 0.43
N GLN A 158 -4.44 -28.57 -0.72
CA GLN A 158 -5.09 -27.93 -1.86
C GLN A 158 -6.57 -27.63 -1.58
N THR A 159 -7.31 -28.59 -1.02
CA THR A 159 -8.74 -28.44 -0.71
C THR A 159 -8.98 -27.29 0.29
N GLN A 160 -8.13 -27.19 1.32
CA GLN A 160 -8.21 -26.10 2.31
C GLN A 160 -8.01 -24.71 1.68
N ARG A 161 -7.05 -24.59 0.75
CA ARG A 161 -6.80 -23.35 0.01
C ARG A 161 -7.96 -22.97 -0.90
N GLU A 162 -8.51 -23.93 -1.64
CA GLU A 162 -9.68 -23.72 -2.49
C GLU A 162 -10.88 -23.23 -1.66
N HIS A 163 -11.12 -23.85 -0.50
CA HIS A 163 -12.16 -23.44 0.43
C HIS A 163 -11.94 -22.02 0.99
N PHE A 164 -10.70 -21.66 1.32
CA PHE A 164 -10.33 -20.30 1.72
C PHE A 164 -10.72 -19.28 0.65
N PHE A 165 -10.28 -19.50 -0.60
CA PHE A 165 -10.59 -18.58 -1.69
C PHE A 165 -12.09 -18.49 -1.94
N GLU A 166 -12.82 -19.59 -1.93
CA GLU A 166 -14.27 -19.57 -2.15
C GLU A 166 -15.01 -18.79 -1.06
N THR A 167 -14.61 -18.98 0.20
CA THR A 167 -15.16 -18.24 1.34
C THR A 167 -14.95 -16.73 1.17
N TYR A 168 -13.73 -16.30 0.85
CA TYR A 168 -13.43 -14.88 0.74
C TYR A 168 -13.94 -14.24 -0.55
N ARG A 169 -14.12 -14.99 -1.65
CA ARG A 169 -14.81 -14.48 -2.85
C ARG A 169 -16.21 -14.00 -2.53
N ILE A 170 -16.95 -14.72 -1.67
CA ILE A 170 -18.29 -14.32 -1.24
C ILE A 170 -18.22 -13.14 -0.27
N ARG A 171 -17.35 -13.21 0.73
CA ARG A 171 -17.25 -12.17 1.78
C ARG A 171 -16.74 -10.84 1.27
N THR A 172 -15.96 -10.83 0.19
CA THR A 172 -15.41 -9.61 -0.43
C THR A 172 -16.30 -8.99 -1.50
N ARG A 173 -17.48 -9.56 -1.80
CA ARG A 173 -18.48 -8.96 -2.71
C ARG A 173 -18.82 -7.49 -2.36
N PRO A 174 -18.97 -7.08 -1.08
CA PRO A 174 -19.22 -5.69 -0.76
C PRO A 174 -18.10 -4.74 -1.20
N VAL A 175 -16.84 -5.19 -1.16
CA VAL A 175 -15.68 -4.43 -1.64
C VAL A 175 -15.76 -4.25 -3.15
N VAL A 176 -16.03 -5.32 -3.89
CA VAL A 176 -16.21 -5.27 -5.35
C VAL A 176 -17.37 -4.34 -5.72
N SER A 177 -18.51 -4.46 -5.05
CA SER A 177 -19.68 -3.60 -5.28
C SER A 177 -19.37 -2.13 -5.03
N TYR A 178 -18.61 -1.81 -3.97
CA TYR A 178 -18.15 -0.46 -3.70
C TYR A 178 -17.25 0.07 -4.81
N LEU A 179 -16.20 -0.67 -5.17
CA LEU A 179 -15.24 -0.28 -6.21
C LEU A 179 -15.91 -0.04 -7.57
N LEU A 180 -16.90 -0.87 -7.94
CA LEU A 180 -17.65 -0.71 -9.18
C LEU A 180 -18.58 0.52 -9.16
N LYS A 181 -19.15 0.86 -8.00
CA LYS A 181 -20.05 1.99 -7.81
C LYS A 181 -19.32 3.35 -7.83
N VAL A 182 -18.07 3.41 -7.39
CA VAL A 182 -17.30 4.65 -7.34
C VAL A 182 -16.76 5.01 -8.73
N ASP A 183 -17.18 6.16 -9.26
CA ASP A 183 -16.81 6.62 -10.60
C ASP A 183 -15.43 7.28 -10.68
N ASP A 184 -15.00 7.95 -9.61
CA ASP A 184 -13.70 8.61 -9.51
C ASP A 184 -12.89 7.97 -8.39
N TRP A 185 -11.77 7.33 -8.73
CA TRP A 185 -10.95 6.61 -7.78
C TRP A 185 -9.86 7.51 -7.22
N GLY A 186 -9.87 7.67 -5.90
CA GLY A 186 -8.77 8.26 -5.14
C GLY A 186 -7.80 7.19 -4.64
N VAL A 187 -6.84 7.62 -3.82
CA VAL A 187 -5.83 6.73 -3.21
C VAL A 187 -6.49 5.58 -2.45
N TYR A 188 -7.62 5.86 -1.78
CA TYR A 188 -8.35 4.87 -1.00
C TYR A 188 -8.85 3.70 -1.85
N GLU A 189 -9.53 3.96 -2.97
CA GLU A 189 -10.06 2.91 -3.85
C GLU A 189 -8.93 2.08 -4.47
N VAL A 190 -7.83 2.71 -4.88
CA VAL A 190 -6.67 2.00 -5.45
C VAL A 190 -6.03 1.08 -4.41
N LEU A 191 -5.82 1.56 -3.18
CA LEU A 191 -5.30 0.72 -2.09
C LEU A 191 -6.27 -0.41 -1.75
N LEU A 192 -7.56 -0.12 -1.64
CA LEU A 192 -8.58 -1.12 -1.38
C LEU A 192 -8.56 -2.21 -2.45
N PHE A 193 -8.50 -1.84 -3.72
CA PHE A 193 -8.39 -2.80 -4.81
C PHE A 193 -7.07 -3.60 -4.72
N ARG A 194 -5.93 -2.93 -4.59
CA ARG A 194 -4.61 -3.58 -4.53
C ARG A 194 -4.54 -4.67 -3.47
N TYR A 195 -5.02 -4.39 -2.27
CA TYR A 195 -4.92 -5.32 -1.15
C TYR A 195 -5.98 -6.42 -1.16
N PHE A 196 -7.11 -6.21 -1.81
CA PHE A 196 -8.17 -7.21 -1.90
C PHE A 196 -8.17 -8.06 -3.18
N GLN A 197 -7.52 -7.61 -4.25
CA GLN A 197 -7.65 -8.24 -5.57
C GLN A 197 -7.26 -9.72 -5.63
N PHE A 198 -6.39 -10.19 -4.73
CA PHE A 198 -6.05 -11.62 -4.65
C PHE A 198 -7.19 -12.50 -4.10
N LEU A 199 -8.17 -11.91 -3.41
CA LEU A 199 -9.35 -12.58 -2.85
C LEU A 199 -10.53 -12.59 -3.82
N PHE A 200 -10.47 -11.80 -4.89
CA PHE A 200 -11.53 -11.72 -5.88
C PHE A 200 -11.43 -12.89 -6.88
N PRO A 201 -12.51 -13.21 -7.61
CA PRO A 201 -12.39 -13.98 -8.84
C PRO A 201 -11.42 -13.29 -9.81
N ILE A 202 -10.56 -14.05 -10.47
CA ILE A 202 -9.47 -13.48 -11.27
C ILE A 202 -9.96 -12.61 -12.43
N ASP A 203 -11.10 -12.96 -13.05
CA ASP A 203 -11.77 -12.16 -14.07
C ASP A 203 -12.28 -10.81 -13.52
N THR A 204 -12.70 -10.79 -12.25
CA THR A 204 -13.12 -9.56 -11.57
C THR A 204 -11.92 -8.65 -11.36
N SER A 205 -10.77 -9.20 -10.94
CA SER A 205 -9.53 -8.44 -10.79
C SER A 205 -9.05 -7.86 -12.12
N HIS A 206 -9.08 -8.65 -13.20
CA HIS A 206 -8.71 -8.14 -14.54
C HIS A 206 -9.63 -7.02 -15.00
N ARG A 207 -10.94 -7.16 -14.81
CA ARG A 207 -11.93 -6.11 -15.15
C ARG A 207 -11.73 -4.85 -14.32
N LEU A 208 -11.50 -4.99 -13.01
CA LEU A 208 -11.26 -3.86 -12.11
C LEU A 208 -9.94 -3.15 -12.41
N LEU A 209 -8.92 -3.84 -12.92
CA LEU A 209 -7.67 -3.21 -13.30
C LEU A 209 -7.87 -2.16 -14.40
N LYS A 210 -8.61 -2.50 -15.47
CA LYS A 210 -8.97 -1.54 -16.53
C LYS A 210 -9.75 -0.36 -15.99
N THR A 211 -10.70 -0.63 -15.10
CA THR A 211 -11.50 0.40 -14.42
C THR A 211 -10.63 1.32 -13.57
N ALA A 212 -9.68 0.78 -12.79
CA ALA A 212 -8.80 1.55 -11.93
C ALA A 212 -7.96 2.57 -12.72
N ILE A 213 -7.42 2.15 -13.86
CA ILE A 213 -6.61 3.02 -14.74
C ILE A 213 -7.47 4.15 -15.31
N SER A 214 -8.69 3.85 -15.77
CA SER A 214 -9.60 4.87 -16.29
C SER A 214 -10.11 5.83 -15.21
N ARG A 215 -10.42 5.33 -14.01
CA ARG A 215 -11.10 6.12 -12.97
C ARG A 215 -10.16 6.94 -12.09
N THR A 216 -8.85 6.75 -12.21
CA THR A 216 -7.83 7.52 -11.47
C THR A 216 -7.38 8.79 -12.20
N GLN A 217 -7.92 9.07 -13.40
CA GLN A 217 -7.48 10.19 -14.25
C GLN A 217 -7.59 11.56 -13.57
N LYS A 218 -8.64 11.81 -12.77
CA LYS A 218 -8.83 13.09 -12.05
C LYS A 218 -7.73 13.36 -11.02
N GLU A 219 -7.17 12.30 -10.45
CA GLU A 219 -6.18 12.35 -9.38
C GLU A 219 -4.74 12.21 -9.91
N SER A 220 -4.55 12.20 -11.23
CA SER A 220 -3.23 12.04 -11.88
C SER A 220 -2.20 13.12 -11.51
N GLY A 221 -2.68 14.29 -11.05
CA GLY A 221 -1.84 15.38 -10.55
C GLY A 221 -1.22 15.10 -9.17
N LEU A 222 -1.79 14.18 -8.38
CA LEU A 222 -1.23 13.80 -7.09
C LEU A 222 0.01 12.94 -7.30
N ALA A 223 1.15 13.38 -6.76
CA ALA A 223 2.42 12.64 -6.88
C ALA A 223 2.29 11.18 -6.39
N VAL A 224 1.54 10.97 -5.31
CA VAL A 224 1.30 9.66 -4.70
C VAL A 224 0.48 8.72 -5.58
N MET A 225 -0.43 9.25 -6.40
CA MET A 225 -1.34 8.43 -7.19
C MET A 225 -0.56 7.53 -8.15
N ARG A 226 0.52 8.04 -8.76
CA ARG A 226 1.38 7.26 -9.65
C ARG A 226 2.05 6.08 -8.96
N GLU A 227 2.58 6.30 -7.76
CA GLU A 227 3.19 5.21 -6.97
C GLU A 227 2.16 4.12 -6.67
N VAL A 228 0.95 4.52 -6.22
CA VAL A 228 -0.10 3.52 -5.90
C VAL A 228 -0.59 2.78 -7.15
N GLN A 229 -0.62 3.43 -8.31
CA GLN A 229 -0.95 2.77 -9.59
C GLN A 229 0.11 1.73 -9.98
N LEU A 230 1.40 2.05 -9.86
CA LEU A 230 2.48 1.11 -10.16
C LEU A 230 2.47 -0.07 -9.18
N ASP A 231 2.27 0.19 -7.90
CA ASP A 231 2.10 -0.85 -6.88
C ASP A 231 0.92 -1.77 -7.21
N LEU A 232 -0.21 -1.21 -7.65
CA LEU A 232 -1.36 -1.99 -8.09
C LEU A 232 -1.04 -2.84 -9.33
N LEU A 233 -0.37 -2.28 -10.34
CA LEU A 233 0.00 -3.00 -11.56
C LEU A 233 0.94 -4.17 -11.25
N PHE A 234 1.92 -3.97 -10.37
CA PHE A 234 2.84 -5.02 -9.94
C PHE A 234 2.15 -6.09 -9.08
N SER A 235 1.24 -5.69 -8.19
CA SER A 235 0.44 -6.65 -7.40
C SER A 235 -0.50 -7.47 -8.29
N THR A 236 -1.17 -6.85 -9.27
CA THR A 236 -2.08 -7.54 -10.20
C THR A 236 -1.32 -8.43 -11.17
N PHE A 237 -0.16 -7.99 -11.67
CA PHE A 237 0.79 -8.86 -12.38
C PHE A 237 1.08 -10.13 -11.57
N SER A 238 1.45 -9.98 -10.30
CA SER A 238 1.80 -11.10 -9.42
C SER A 238 0.63 -12.09 -9.30
N THR A 239 -0.60 -11.60 -9.15
CA THR A 239 -1.80 -12.46 -9.18
C THR A 239 -1.93 -13.20 -10.50
N PHE A 240 -1.92 -12.49 -11.63
CA PHE A 240 -2.15 -13.10 -12.95
C PHE A 240 -1.08 -14.13 -13.31
N ILE A 241 0.19 -13.85 -13.04
CA ILE A 241 1.28 -14.77 -13.38
C ILE A 241 1.26 -16.04 -12.51
N ASN A 242 0.89 -15.93 -11.24
CA ASN A 242 0.73 -17.10 -10.36
C ASN A 242 -0.32 -18.08 -10.91
N PHE A 243 -1.45 -17.56 -11.39
CA PHE A 243 -2.52 -18.35 -11.97
C PHE A 243 -2.37 -18.58 -13.49
N ARG A 244 -1.18 -18.30 -14.05
CA ARG A 244 -0.82 -18.57 -15.46
C ARG A 244 -1.70 -17.84 -16.48
N HIS A 245 -2.29 -16.72 -16.11
CA HIS A 245 -2.96 -15.80 -17.05
C HIS A 245 -1.90 -14.91 -17.72
N PHE A 246 -1.14 -15.48 -18.66
CA PHE A 246 0.03 -14.83 -19.26
C PHE A 246 -0.30 -13.54 -20.02
N GLU A 247 -1.44 -13.48 -20.72
CA GLU A 247 -1.85 -12.27 -21.44
C GLU A 247 -2.14 -11.12 -20.49
N TRP A 248 -2.85 -11.39 -19.39
CA TRP A 248 -3.21 -10.36 -18.41
C TRP A 248 -2.00 -9.93 -17.56
N ALA A 249 -1.11 -10.86 -17.24
CA ALA A 249 0.16 -10.54 -16.61
C ALA A 249 0.98 -9.61 -17.51
N LYS A 250 1.06 -9.91 -18.82
CA LYS A 250 1.75 -9.05 -19.78
C LYS A 250 1.10 -7.66 -19.88
N GLU A 251 -0.23 -7.60 -19.98
CA GLU A 251 -0.98 -6.34 -20.03
C GLU A 251 -0.62 -5.42 -18.84
N ALA A 252 -0.53 -5.97 -17.62
CA ALA A 252 -0.14 -5.21 -16.44
C ALA A 252 1.31 -4.65 -16.53
N LEU A 253 2.24 -5.40 -17.14
CA LEU A 253 3.61 -4.93 -17.36
C LEU A 253 3.71 -3.86 -18.44
N ASP A 254 2.95 -4.03 -19.53
CA ASP A 254 2.92 -3.07 -20.64
C ASP A 254 2.38 -1.72 -20.15
N LEU A 255 1.31 -1.73 -19.34
CA LEU A 255 0.77 -0.53 -18.69
C LEU A 255 1.76 0.12 -17.71
N ALA A 256 2.53 -0.68 -16.95
CA ALA A 256 3.56 -0.14 -16.07
C ALA A 256 4.70 0.51 -16.88
N GLU A 257 5.08 -0.08 -18.01
CA GLU A 257 6.07 0.48 -18.94
C GLU A 257 5.60 1.82 -19.52
N GLU A 258 4.34 1.93 -19.92
CA GLU A 258 3.74 3.18 -20.41
C GLU A 258 3.76 4.29 -19.35
N ILE A 259 3.41 3.97 -18.10
CA ILE A 259 3.42 4.94 -17.00
C ILE A 259 4.85 5.42 -16.70
N LEU A 260 5.84 4.54 -16.80
CA LEU A 260 7.24 4.82 -16.46
C LEU A 260 8.03 5.50 -17.60
N PHE A 261 7.54 5.41 -18.84
CA PHE A 261 8.23 5.94 -20.01
C PHE A 261 8.55 7.44 -19.86
N ASP A 262 9.83 7.77 -19.98
CA ASP A 262 10.36 9.15 -19.91
C ASP A 262 9.98 9.92 -18.63
N ARG A 263 9.81 9.22 -17.50
CA ARG A 263 9.46 9.85 -16.20
C ARG A 263 10.63 10.03 -15.24
N GLY A 264 11.77 9.38 -15.48
CA GLY A 264 12.92 9.42 -14.59
C GLY A 264 12.75 8.62 -13.28
N ASP A 265 11.69 7.81 -13.14
CA ASP A 265 11.50 6.92 -12.00
C ASP A 265 12.37 5.66 -12.14
N LEU A 266 13.61 5.78 -11.68
CA LEU A 266 14.61 4.71 -11.76
C LEU A 266 14.30 3.53 -10.84
N MET A 267 13.61 3.76 -9.71
CA MET A 267 13.30 2.71 -8.74
C MET A 267 12.28 1.74 -9.34
N ASN A 268 11.16 2.26 -9.83
CA ASN A 268 10.11 1.43 -10.42
C ASN A 268 10.51 0.88 -11.80
N SER A 269 11.34 1.60 -12.56
CA SER A 269 11.94 1.05 -13.79
C SER A 269 12.83 -0.16 -13.54
N ALA A 270 13.64 -0.14 -12.48
CA ALA A 270 14.45 -1.30 -12.09
C ALA A 270 13.58 -2.46 -11.56
N ASN A 271 12.49 -2.15 -10.82
CA ASN A 271 11.51 -3.15 -10.42
C ASN A 271 10.83 -3.79 -11.64
N LEU A 272 10.42 -2.99 -12.64
CA LEU A 272 9.79 -3.46 -13.87
C LEU A 272 10.67 -4.47 -14.60
N LEU A 273 11.98 -4.24 -14.69
CA LEU A 273 12.93 -5.22 -15.27
C LEU A 273 12.88 -6.57 -14.54
N CYS A 274 12.86 -6.57 -13.21
CA CYS A 274 12.75 -7.79 -12.43
C CYS A 274 11.38 -8.49 -12.61
N TYR A 275 10.28 -7.74 -12.69
CA TYR A 275 8.95 -8.31 -12.98
C TYR A 275 8.87 -8.88 -14.40
N GLN A 276 9.45 -8.21 -15.40
CA GLN A 276 9.62 -8.76 -16.75
C GLN A 276 10.45 -10.05 -16.70
N GLY A 277 11.50 -10.10 -15.88
CA GLY A 277 12.29 -11.32 -15.66
C GLY A 277 11.46 -12.46 -15.07
N TRP A 278 10.62 -12.16 -14.08
CA TRP A 278 9.66 -13.13 -13.53
C TRP A 278 8.72 -13.64 -14.62
N TYR A 279 8.13 -12.77 -15.42
CA TYR A 279 7.24 -13.14 -16.53
C TYR A 279 7.90 -14.13 -17.49
N TRP A 280 9.07 -13.78 -18.04
CA TRP A 280 9.77 -14.63 -19.01
C TRP A 280 10.20 -15.97 -18.41
N TYR A 281 10.64 -15.96 -17.14
CA TYR A 281 11.00 -17.19 -16.44
C TYR A 281 9.82 -18.16 -16.33
N ILE A 282 8.64 -17.67 -15.95
CA ILE A 282 7.44 -18.52 -15.80
C ILE A 282 6.87 -18.92 -17.17
N LEU A 283 7.04 -18.10 -18.21
CA LEU A 283 6.66 -18.44 -19.58
C LEU A 283 7.51 -19.59 -20.16
N GLY A 284 8.69 -19.85 -19.59
CA GLY A 284 9.60 -20.93 -19.98
C GLY A 284 10.88 -20.46 -20.70
N ASP A 285 10.98 -19.17 -21.03
CA ASP A 285 12.22 -18.57 -21.54
C ASP A 285 13.13 -18.17 -20.37
N ILE A 286 13.76 -19.20 -19.79
CA ILE A 286 14.57 -19.09 -18.56
C ILE A 286 15.73 -18.12 -18.77
N GLU A 287 16.42 -18.19 -19.90
CA GLU A 287 17.59 -17.35 -20.18
C GLU A 287 17.21 -15.88 -20.21
N LYS A 288 16.16 -15.53 -20.96
CA LYS A 288 15.65 -14.16 -21.02
C LYS A 288 15.13 -13.68 -19.67
N GLY A 289 14.48 -14.57 -18.91
CA GLY A 289 14.03 -14.28 -17.55
C GLY A 289 15.17 -13.89 -16.62
N ILE A 290 16.23 -14.70 -16.58
CA ILE A 290 17.42 -14.42 -15.75
C ILE A 290 18.13 -13.15 -16.22
N GLN A 291 18.29 -12.95 -17.53
CA GLN A 291 18.90 -11.74 -18.07
C GLN A 291 18.18 -10.47 -17.59
N LYS A 292 16.85 -10.46 -17.58
CA LYS A 292 16.03 -9.34 -17.11
C LYS A 292 16.15 -9.10 -15.61
N PHE A 293 16.18 -10.16 -14.79
CA PHE A 293 16.49 -10.04 -13.36
C PHE A 293 17.88 -9.43 -13.13
N ASP A 294 18.89 -9.90 -13.85
CA ASP A 294 20.27 -9.40 -13.72
C ASP A 294 20.38 -7.93 -14.11
N GLN A 295 19.65 -7.48 -15.14
CA GLN A 295 19.57 -6.07 -15.52
C GLN A 295 19.00 -5.22 -14.37
N GLY A 296 17.84 -5.58 -13.82
CA GLY A 296 17.22 -4.85 -12.70
C GLY A 296 18.08 -4.85 -11.44
N LEU A 297 18.64 -6.01 -11.07
CA LEU A 297 19.56 -6.13 -9.93
C LEU A 297 20.84 -5.32 -10.13
N SER A 298 21.37 -5.23 -11.35
CA SER A 298 22.55 -4.42 -11.65
C SER A 298 22.29 -2.94 -11.44
N VAL A 299 21.12 -2.43 -11.83
CA VAL A 299 20.73 -1.03 -11.54
C VAL A 299 20.72 -0.79 -10.03
N PHE A 300 20.09 -1.68 -9.24
CA PHE A 300 20.09 -1.54 -7.78
C PHE A 300 21.49 -1.59 -7.16
N ARG A 301 22.38 -2.46 -7.67
CA ARG A 301 23.78 -2.54 -7.20
C ARG A 301 24.56 -1.26 -7.53
N ILE A 302 24.43 -0.74 -8.75
CA ILE A 302 25.08 0.51 -9.19
C ILE A 302 24.60 1.69 -8.33
N LEU A 303 23.30 1.77 -8.07
CA LEU A 303 22.70 2.80 -7.23
C LEU A 303 22.81 2.53 -5.72
N LYS A 304 23.57 1.51 -5.31
CA LYS A 304 23.84 1.14 -3.91
C LYS A 304 22.57 0.91 -3.09
N GLN A 305 21.64 0.12 -3.62
CA GLN A 305 20.36 -0.25 -2.99
C GLN A 305 20.36 -1.71 -2.49
N PRO A 306 21.15 -2.07 -1.45
CA PRO A 306 21.34 -3.47 -1.05
C PRO A 306 20.05 -4.15 -0.56
N LYS A 307 19.15 -3.41 0.09
CA LYS A 307 17.85 -3.95 0.53
C LYS A 307 17.02 -4.46 -0.66
N GLN A 308 17.04 -3.72 -1.78
CA GLN A 308 16.32 -4.13 -2.99
C GLN A 308 16.96 -5.33 -3.68
N VAL A 309 18.30 -5.41 -3.68
CA VAL A 309 19.02 -6.58 -4.19
C VAL A 309 18.63 -7.83 -3.41
N SER A 310 18.72 -7.80 -2.08
CA SER A 310 18.37 -8.95 -1.24
C SER A 310 16.90 -9.36 -1.39
N LEU A 311 15.99 -8.39 -1.49
CA LEU A 311 14.57 -8.64 -1.72
C LEU A 311 14.36 -9.38 -3.05
N TRP A 312 14.92 -8.89 -4.16
CA TRP A 312 14.73 -9.49 -5.47
C TRP A 312 15.44 -10.84 -5.63
N GLU A 313 16.57 -11.05 -4.98
CA GLU A 313 17.22 -12.37 -4.91
C GLU A 313 16.39 -13.40 -4.15
N MET A 314 15.74 -12.99 -3.05
CA MET A 314 14.76 -13.82 -2.35
C MET A 314 13.55 -14.11 -3.24
N MET A 315 13.03 -13.09 -3.93
CA MET A 315 11.91 -13.25 -4.86
C MET A 315 12.23 -14.23 -5.98
N LEU A 316 13.42 -14.13 -6.61
CA LEU A 316 13.84 -15.06 -7.64
C LEU A 316 13.84 -16.52 -7.15
N LYS A 317 14.26 -16.78 -5.90
CA LYS A 317 14.16 -18.12 -5.30
C LYS A 317 12.71 -18.59 -5.20
N SER A 318 11.80 -17.70 -4.79
CA SER A 318 10.36 -18.01 -4.72
C SER A 318 9.75 -18.25 -6.11
N VAL A 319 10.11 -17.44 -7.12
CA VAL A 319 9.71 -17.62 -8.52
C VAL A 319 10.14 -18.98 -9.05
N LYS A 320 11.38 -19.41 -8.76
CA LYS A 320 11.88 -20.74 -9.15
C LYS A 320 11.06 -21.86 -8.52
N LYS A 321 10.65 -21.73 -7.25
CA LYS A 321 9.76 -22.70 -6.59
C LYS A 321 8.36 -22.71 -7.21
N ASN A 322 7.80 -21.54 -7.49
CA ASN A 322 6.51 -21.42 -8.17
C ASN A 322 6.53 -22.04 -9.58
N ALA A 323 7.64 -21.92 -10.32
CA ALA A 323 7.77 -22.55 -11.62
C ALA A 323 7.68 -24.08 -11.55
N LEU A 324 8.23 -24.69 -10.49
CA LEU A 324 8.23 -26.14 -10.29
C LEU A 324 6.90 -26.66 -9.75
N ASP A 325 6.25 -25.92 -8.86
CA ASP A 325 4.99 -26.30 -8.23
C ASP A 325 4.05 -25.06 -8.10
N PRO A 326 3.32 -24.72 -9.19
CA PRO A 326 2.48 -23.52 -9.27
C PRO A 326 1.37 -23.49 -8.23
N ASN A 327 0.81 -24.65 -7.92
CA ASN A 327 -0.34 -24.78 -7.03
C ASN A 327 0.07 -24.68 -5.56
N ARG A 328 1.34 -24.92 -5.26
CA ARG A 328 1.85 -24.88 -3.88
C ARG A 328 2.44 -23.54 -3.49
N TYR A 329 3.21 -22.91 -4.37
CA TYR A 329 4.01 -21.73 -4.03
C TYR A 329 3.50 -20.50 -4.77
N LEU A 330 2.43 -19.88 -4.28
CA LEU A 330 2.03 -18.57 -4.78
C LEU A 330 3.02 -17.51 -4.30
N VAL A 331 3.42 -16.61 -5.19
CA VAL A 331 4.42 -15.58 -4.91
C VAL A 331 3.75 -14.22 -5.02
N PHE A 332 3.73 -13.47 -3.94
CA PHE A 332 3.22 -12.10 -3.93
C PHE A 332 4.36 -11.19 -3.47
N ARG A 333 4.53 -10.05 -4.14
CA ARG A 333 5.47 -9.01 -3.75
C ARG A 333 4.71 -7.79 -3.27
#